data_AF-A0A7C5YJF1-F1
#
_entry.id   AF-A0A7C5YJF1-F1
#
_cell.length_a   1.000
_cell.length_b   1.000
_cell.length_c   1.000
_cell.angle_alpha   90.00
_cell.angle_beta   90.00
_cell.angle_gamma   90.00
#
_symmetry.space_group_name_H-M   'P 1'
#
loop_
_entity.id
_entity.type
_entity.pdbx_description
1 polymer ?
#
loop_
_entity_poly.entity_id
_entity_poly.type
_entity_poly.pdbx_seq_one_letter_code
_entity_poly.pdbx_strand_id
1 'polypeptide(L)' 'ERLRVPFLGSIPLDPAVSIASDSGQPAVIAAPDSAQAQAFREIAGKLAAAVSVASLAG' A
#
# COMPACT_ATOMS: atom_id res chain seq x y z
N GLU A 1 -5.85 10.64 16.00
CA GLU A 1 -6.48 11.38 14.89
C GLU A 1 -5.91 12.81 14.82
N ARG A 2 -4.71 12.99 14.26
CA ARG A 2 -4.00 14.30 14.22
C ARG A 2 -3.94 14.89 12.81
N LEU A 3 -3.92 14.03 11.81
CA LEU A 3 -3.94 14.42 10.40
C LEU A 3 -5.40 14.29 9.96
N ARG A 4 -6.03 15.39 9.56
CA ARG A 4 -7.44 15.42 9.08
C ARG A 4 -7.54 14.83 7.67
N VAL A 5 -7.00 13.63 7.48
CA VAL A 5 -6.95 12.92 6.21
C VAL A 5 -7.47 11.50 6.39
N PRO A 6 -8.05 10.88 5.36
CA PRO A 6 -8.51 9.50 5.43
C PRO A 6 -7.36 8.55 5.76
N PHE A 7 -7.57 7.66 6.72
CA PHE A 7 -6.65 6.57 6.99
C PHE A 7 -6.85 5.45 5.98
N LEU A 8 -5.82 5.12 5.21
CA LEU A 8 -5.91 4.07 4.17
C LEU A 8 -5.49 2.69 4.69
N GLY A 9 -4.65 2.64 5.72
CA GLY A 9 -4.17 1.39 6.31
C GLY A 9 -2.78 1.53 6.91
N SER A 10 -2.23 0.41 7.37
CA SER A 10 -0.89 0.29 7.92
C SER A 10 -0.19 -0.92 7.33
N ILE A 11 1.11 -0.82 7.13
CA ILE A 11 1.95 -1.93 6.68
C ILE A 11 2.76 -2.40 7.90
N PRO A 12 2.76 -3.71 8.22
CA PRO A 12 3.58 -4.26 9.28
C PRO A 12 5.07 -3.96 9.03
N LEU A 13 5.80 -3.55 10.08
CA LEU A 13 7.23 -3.29 9.97
C LEU A 13 7.98 -4.62 9.85
N ASP A 14 8.68 -4.82 8.74
CA ASP A 14 9.43 -6.04 8.45
C ASP A 14 10.66 -5.73 7.59
N PRO A 15 11.88 -6.10 8.01
CA PRO A 15 13.10 -5.91 7.23
C PRO A 15 13.04 -6.50 5.81
N ALA A 16 12.24 -7.55 5.60
CA ALA A 16 12.07 -8.18 4.29
C ALA A 16 11.58 -7.19 3.22
N VAL A 17 10.81 -6.16 3.60
CA VAL A 17 10.33 -5.12 2.67
C VAL A 17 11.49 -4.29 2.13
N SER A 18 12.39 -3.84 3.01
CA SER A 18 13.57 -3.05 2.62
C SER A 18 14.53 -3.88 1.79
N ILE A 19 14.83 -5.11 2.22
CA ILE A 19 15.73 -6.02 1.51
C ILE A 19 15.23 -6.28 0.07
N ALA A 20 13.95 -6.58 -0.09
CA ALA A 20 13.36 -6.84 -1.40
C ALA A 20 13.35 -5.57 -2.30
N SER A 21 13.17 -4.40 -1.70
CA SER A 21 13.26 -3.12 -2.44
C SER A 21 14.68 -2.84 -2.92
N ASP A 22 15.69 -3.06 -2.06
CA ASP A 22 17.10 -2.87 -2.40
C ASP A 22 17.58 -3.85 -3.47
N SER A 23 17.01 -5.05 -3.51
CA SER A 23 17.28 -6.04 -4.58
C SER A 23 16.57 -5.74 -5.90
N GLY A 24 15.82 -4.63 -5.99
CA GLY A 24 15.07 -4.24 -7.18
C GLY A 24 13.82 -5.07 -7.45
N GLN A 25 13.35 -5.86 -6.47
CA GLN A 25 12.15 -6.69 -6.59
C GLN A 25 11.23 -6.45 -5.39
N PRO A 26 10.38 -5.40 -5.43
CA PRO A 26 9.54 -5.01 -4.30
C PRO A 26 8.71 -6.17 -3.71
N ALA A 27 8.41 -6.11 -2.42
CA ALA A 27 7.71 -7.17 -1.67
C ALA A 27 6.40 -7.65 -2.33
N VAL A 28 5.65 -6.75 -2.99
CA VAL A 28 4.41 -7.09 -3.72
C VAL A 28 4.62 -8.02 -4.93
N ILE A 29 5.85 -8.13 -5.43
CA ILE A 29 6.30 -9.04 -6.49
C ILE A 29 7.05 -10.23 -5.89
N ALA A 30 8.03 -9.98 -5.01
CA ALA A 30 8.91 -11.02 -4.47
C ALA A 30 8.19 -11.99 -3.50
N ALA A 31 7.21 -11.49 -2.74
CA ALA A 31 6.46 -12.25 -1.75
C ALA A 31 4.97 -11.83 -1.74
N PRO A 32 4.22 -12.14 -2.81
CA PRO A 32 2.86 -11.62 -3.03
C PRO A 32 1.86 -12.01 -1.95
N ASP A 33 2.08 -13.14 -1.28
CA ASP A 33 1.20 -13.67 -0.23
C ASP A 33 1.60 -13.19 1.18
N SER A 34 2.67 -12.39 1.31
CA SER A 34 3.07 -11.81 2.59
C SER A 34 2.06 -10.77 3.10
N ALA A 35 2.01 -10.59 4.42
CA ALA A 35 1.10 -9.63 5.06
C ALA A 35 1.36 -8.18 4.57
N GLN A 36 2.62 -7.84 4.29
CA GLN A 36 3.02 -6.53 3.79
C GLN A 36 2.55 -6.33 2.34
N ALA A 37 2.73 -7.35 1.48
CA ALA A 37 2.25 -7.30 0.11
C ALA A 37 0.73 -7.14 0.04
N GLN A 38 -0.01 -7.89 0.86
CA GLN A 38 -1.46 -7.77 0.97
C GLN A 38 -1.87 -6.38 1.46
N ALA A 39 -1.24 -5.87 2.54
CA ALA A 39 -1.50 -4.52 3.05
C ALA A 39 -1.25 -3.42 2.00
N PHE A 40 -0.15 -3.51 1.24
CA PHE A 40 0.12 -2.59 0.14
C PHE A 40 -0.98 -2.64 -0.94
N ARG A 41 -1.42 -3.84 -1.35
CA ARG A 41 -2.48 -4.02 -2.36
C ARG A 41 -3.81 -3.43 -1.88
N GLU A 42 -4.18 -3.64 -0.61
CA GLU A 42 -5.40 -3.07 -0.03
C GLU A 42 -5.36 -1.54 0.02
N ILE A 43 -4.24 -0.96 0.48
CA ILE A 43 -4.05 0.49 0.53
C ILE A 43 -4.14 1.09 -0.88
N ALA A 44 -3.46 0.48 -1.85
CA ALA A 44 -3.51 0.91 -3.24
C ALA A 44 -4.93 0.84 -3.82
N GLY A 45 -5.69 -0.22 -3.50
CA GLY A 45 -7.08 -0.37 -3.92
C GLY A 45 -7.99 0.74 -3.36
N LYS A 46 -7.87 1.05 -2.06
CA LYS A 46 -8.62 2.15 -1.43
C LYS A 46 -8.27 3.51 -2.06
N LEU A 47 -6.98 3.74 -2.33
CA LEU A 47 -6.53 4.96 -3.00
C LEU A 47 -7.10 5.06 -4.42
N ALA A 48 -7.03 3.99 -5.20
CA ALA A 48 -7.56 3.96 -6.57
C ALA A 48 -9.07 4.24 -6.61
N ALA A 49 -9.84 3.65 -5.68
CA ALA A 49 -11.27 3.93 -5.56
C ALA A 49 -11.54 5.41 -5.22
N ALA A 50 -10.81 5.97 -4.26
CA ALA A 50 -10.95 7.38 -3.88
C ALA A 50 -10.61 8.33 -5.04
N VAL A 51 -9.53 8.05 -5.77
CA VAL A 51 -9.14 8.82 -6.96
C VAL A 51 -10.20 8.71 -8.05
N SER A 52 -10.71 7.51 -8.33
CA SER A 52 -11.76 7.31 -9.34
C SER A 52 -13.01 8.14 -9.06
N VAL A 53 -13.48 8.17 -7.81
CA VAL A 53 -14.63 9.01 -7.41
C VAL A 53 -14.29 10.49 -7.54
N ALA A 54 -13.11 10.91 -7.09
CA ALA A 54 -12.69 12.31 -7.16
C ALA A 54 -12.55 12.82 -8.61
N SER A 55 -12.05 11.97 -9.52
CA SER A 55 -11.89 12.32 -10.94
C SER A 55 -13.21 12.46 -11.70
N LEU A 56 -14.30 11.85 -11.22
CA LEU A 56 -15.64 11.99 -11.82
C LEU A 56 -16.43 13.18 -11.27
N ALA A 57 -16.00 13.71 -10.13
CA ALA A 57 -16.66 14.83 -9.45
C ALA A 57 -16.10 16.21 -9.85
N GLY A 58 -15.03 16.25 -10.65
CA GLY A 58 -14.48 17.45 -11.28
C GLY A 58 -14.83 17.52 -12.75
#